data_AF-A0A1C5WI11-F1
#
_entry.id   AF-A0A1C5WI11-F1
#
_cell.length_a   1.000
_cell.length_b   1.000
_cell.length_c   1.000
_cell.angle_alpha   90.00
_cell.angle_beta   90.00
_cell.angle_gamma   90.00
#
_symmetry.space_group_name_H-M   'P 1'
#
loop_
_entity.id
_entity.type
_entity.pdbx_description
1 polymer ?
#
loop_
_entity_poly.entity_id
_entity_poly.type
_entity_poly.pdbx_seq_one_letter_code
_entity_poly.pdbx_strand_id
1 'polypeptide(L)' 'MEGMTEKERKDTKMATLYELRLIFTQGEKEQYSREEIVELLDKIATAKEAE' A
#
# COMPACT_ATOMS: atom_id res chain seq x y z
N MET A 1 11.64 12.03 20.32
CA MET A 1 11.99 11.22 19.12
C MET A 1 10.99 10.08 18.88
N GLU A 2 10.39 9.47 19.91
CA GLU A 2 9.36 8.41 19.72
C GLU A 2 8.14 8.87 18.88
N GLY A 3 7.62 10.08 19.13
CA GLY A 3 6.46 10.61 18.38
C GLY A 3 6.71 10.91 16.88
N MET A 4 7.97 11.09 16.46
CA MET A 4 8.29 11.24 15.02
C MET A 4 8.15 9.89 14.31
N THR A 5 8.63 8.81 14.92
CA THR A 5 8.57 7.46 14.32
C THR A 5 7.14 6.93 14.21
N GLU A 6 6.24 7.29 15.13
CA GLU A 6 4.83 6.92 15.02
C GLU A 6 4.10 7.68 13.91
N LYS A 7 4.41 8.98 13.76
CA LYS A 7 3.89 9.79 12.66
C LYS A 7 4.38 9.25 11.31
N GLU A 8 5.67 8.98 11.18
CA GLU A 8 6.25 8.39 9.96
C GLU A 8 5.64 7.03 9.65
N ARG A 9 5.49 6.14 10.64
CA ARG A 9 4.79 4.85 10.47
C ARG A 9 3.35 5.03 10.03
N LYS A 10 2.63 6.02 10.57
CA LYS A 10 1.25 6.32 10.19
C LYS A 10 1.17 6.85 8.77
N ASP A 11 2.04 7.77 8.40
CA ASP A 11 2.09 8.37 7.07
C ASP A 11 2.42 7.32 6.01
N THR A 12 3.38 6.42 6.28
CA THR A 12 3.70 5.28 5.40
C THR A 12 2.51 4.33 5.23
N LYS A 13 1.82 3.97 6.32
CA LYS A 13 0.61 3.13 6.25
C LYS A 13 -0.49 3.79 5.41
N MET A 14 -0.69 5.10 5.57
CA MET A 14 -1.66 5.85 4.79
C MET A 14 -1.28 5.93 3.31
N ALA A 15 0.01 6.05 2.99
CA ALA A 15 0.50 6.03 1.61
C ALA A 15 0.23 4.68 0.93
N THR A 16 0.53 3.55 1.60
CA THR A 16 0.24 2.20 1.08
C THR A 16 -1.25 2.00 0.82
N LEU A 17 -2.13 2.45 1.73
CA LEU A 17 -3.58 2.37 1.53
C LEU A 17 -4.06 3.23 0.36
N TYR A 18 -3.46 4.41 0.16
CA TYR A 18 -3.80 5.28 -0.96
C TYR A 18 -3.39 4.67 -2.31
N GLU A 19 -2.22 4.05 -2.38
CA GLU A 19 -1.77 3.32 -3.56
C GLU A 19 -2.68 2.14 -3.91
N LEU A 20 -3.07 1.33 -2.92
CA LEU A 20 -4.07 0.27 -3.12
C LEU A 20 -5.40 0.83 -3.63
N ARG A 21 -5.89 1.93 -3.05
CA ARG A 21 -7.12 2.58 -3.51
C ARG A 21 -7.00 2.99 -4.97
N LEU A 22 -5.87 3.56 -5.39
CA LEU A 22 -5.66 3.94 -6.80
C LEU A 22 -5.70 2.72 -7.71
N ILE A 23 -5.02 1.63 -7.37
CA ILE A 23 -5.03 0.38 -8.12
C ILE A 23 -6.47 -0.12 -8.32
N PHE A 24 -7.26 -0.16 -7.25
CA PHE A 24 -8.64 -0.63 -7.32
C PHE A 24 -9.58 0.33 -8.05
N THR A 25 -9.34 1.64 -7.98
CA THR A 25 -10.19 2.64 -8.65
C THR A 25 -9.90 2.72 -10.15
N GLN A 26 -8.66 2.44 -10.56
CA GLN A 26 -8.23 2.48 -11.96
C GLN A 26 -8.45 1.15 -12.69
N GLY A 27 -8.55 0.04 -11.95
CA GLY A 27 -8.85 -1.28 -12.51
C GLY A 27 -10.34 -1.47 -12.79
N GLU A 28 -10.66 -2.31 -13.77
CA GLU A 28 -12.03 -2.74 -14.08
C GLU A 28 -12.46 -3.97 -13.25
N LYS A 29 -11.54 -4.55 -12.46
CA LYS A 29 -11.77 -5.77 -11.69
C LYS A 29 -12.45 -5.45 -10.36
N GLU A 30 -13.67 -5.97 -10.18
CA GLU A 30 -14.48 -5.71 -8.97
C GLU A 30 -14.15 -6.61 -7.78
N GLN A 31 -13.55 -7.77 -8.02
CA GLN A 31 -13.31 -8.80 -6.99
C GLN A 31 -11.87 -9.28 -7.06
N TYR A 32 -11.16 -9.27 -5.93
CA TYR A 32 -9.81 -9.79 -5.82
C TYR A 32 -9.78 -10.98 -4.88
N SER A 33 -9.01 -12.00 -5.23
CA SER A 33 -8.71 -13.07 -4.28
C SER A 33 -7.76 -12.58 -3.18
N ARG A 34 -7.66 -13.32 -2.09
CA ARG A 34 -6.71 -13.04 -1.03
C ARG A 34 -5.27 -13.00 -1.57
N GLU A 35 -4.91 -13.96 -2.42
CA GLU A 35 -3.59 -14.10 -3.02
C GLU A 35 -3.26 -12.87 -3.87
N GLU A 36 -4.22 -12.39 -4.67
CA GLU A 36 -4.04 -11.19 -5.49
C GLU A 36 -3.81 -9.94 -4.63
N ILE A 37 -4.53 -9.80 -3.52
CA ILE A 37 -4.33 -8.67 -2.59
C ILE A 37 -2.94 -8.73 -1.95
N VAL A 38 -2.47 -9.92 -1.57
CA VAL A 38 -1.11 -10.09 -1.02
C VAL A 38 -0.05 -9.73 -2.06
N GLU A 39 -0.20 -10.17 -3.30
CA GLU A 39 0.73 -9.79 -4.38
C GLU A 39 0.77 -8.28 -4.64
N LEU A 40 -0.37 -7.59 -4.55
CA LEU A 40 -0.42 -6.13 -4.68
C LEU A 40 0.30 -5.41 -3.53
N LEU A 41 0.16 -5.92 -2.30
CA LEU A 41 0.89 -5.42 -1.13
C LEU A 41 2.40 -5.60 -1.30
N ASP A 42 2.83 -6.77 -1.77
CA ASP A 42 4.25 -7.07 -1.99
C ASP A 42 4.84 -6.14 -3.07
N LYS A 43 4.11 -5.91 -4.18
CA LYS A 43 4.52 -4.97 -5.23
C LYS A 43 4.69 -3.54 -4.70
N ILE A 44 3.78 -3.07 -3.84
CA ILE A 44 3.88 -1.75 -3.21
C ILE A 44 5.10 -1.68 -2.29
N ALA A 45 5.35 -2.72 -1.48
CA ALA A 45 6.51 -2.76 -0.60
C ALA A 45 7.82 -2.71 -1.39
N THR A 46 7.96 -3.53 -2.44
CA THR A 46 9.15 -3.54 -3.30
C THR A 46 9.36 -2.21 -4.03
N ALA A 47 8.30 -1.55 -4.49
CA ALA A 47 8.41 -0.24 -5.14
C ALA A 47 8.95 0.82 -4.17
N LYS A 48 8.52 0.80 -2.90
CA LYS A 48 8.99 1.72 -1.85
C LYS A 48 10.41 1.45 -1.37
N GLU A 49 10.88 0.20 -1.43
CA GLU A 49 12.28 -0.14 -1.13
C GLU A 49 13.25 0.29 -2.23
N ALA A 50 12.75 0.48 -3.46
CA ALA A 50 13.54 0.91 -4.61
C ALA A 50 13.65 2.44 -4.76
N GLU A 51 12.88 3.22 -3.98
CA GLU A 51 12.94 4.69 -3.86
C GLU A 51 13.87 5.12 -2.72
#